data_AF-A0AAU6V5W8-F1
#
_entry.id   AF-A0AAU6V5W8-F1
#
_cell.length_a   1.000
_cell.length_b   1.000
_cell.length_c   1.000
_cell.angle_alpha   90.00
_cell.angle_beta   90.00
_cell.angle_gamma   90.00
#
_symmetry.space_group_name_H-M   'P 1'
#
loop_
_entity.id
_entity.type
_entity.pdbx_description
1 polymer ?
#
loop_
_entity_poly.entity_id
_entity_poly.type
_entity_poly.pdbx_seq_one_letter_code
_entity_poly.pdbx_strand_id
1 'polypeptide(L)' 'MEINEQKLRQQAIKEVTQNGRLMFDVARQHGISTKQVYQWLAQNETTSRPRQSRLMGELLQLQQRIRQLSQEFTLIR' A
#
# COMPACT_ATOMS: atom_id res chain seq x y z
N MET A 1 11.44 14.62 -18.25
CA MET A 1 11.01 13.22 -18.48
C MET A 1 10.98 12.46 -17.15
N GLU A 2 10.10 12.79 -16.20
CA GLU A 2 10.10 12.17 -14.85
C GLU A 2 8.88 11.27 -14.59
N ILE A 3 7.81 11.40 -15.38
CA ILE A 3 6.54 10.68 -15.18
C ILE A 3 6.69 9.16 -15.40
N ASN A 4 7.67 8.72 -16.21
CA ASN A 4 7.85 7.32 -16.56
C ASN A 4 8.44 6.48 -15.42
N GLU A 5 9.36 7.03 -14.63
CA GLU A 5 10.08 6.26 -13.61
C GLU A 5 9.20 5.94 -12.40
N GLN A 6 8.37 6.90 -11.94
CA GLN A 6 7.43 6.64 -10.84
C GLN A 6 6.37 5.60 -11.23
N LYS A 7 5.88 5.65 -12.47
CA LYS A 7 4.91 4.69 -12.98
C LYS A 7 5.52 3.30 -13.12
N LEU A 8 6.75 3.22 -13.64
CA LEU A 8 7.55 2.00 -13.73
C LEU A 8 7.79 1.38 -12.36
N ARG A 9 8.17 2.20 -11.37
CA ARG A 9 8.37 1.79 -9.99
C ARG A 9 7.11 1.18 -9.38
N GLN A 10 5.96 1.83 -9.54
CA GLN A 10 4.69 1.30 -9.01
C GLN A 10 4.29 -0.01 -9.70
N GLN A 11 4.51 -0.12 -11.01
CA GLN A 11 4.25 -1.33 -11.77
C GLN A 11 5.12 -2.50 -11.26
N ALA A 12 6.43 -2.30 -11.14
CA ALA A 12 7.37 -3.31 -10.67
C ALA A 12 7.05 -3.77 -9.24
N ILE A 13 6.71 -2.84 -8.34
CA ILE A 13 6.31 -3.18 -6.96
C ILE A 13 5.03 -4.02 -6.96
N LYS A 14 4.01 -3.66 -7.75
CA LYS A 14 2.76 -4.43 -7.84
C LYS A 14 2.98 -5.83 -8.40
N GLU A 15 3.79 -5.98 -9.45
CA GLU A 15 4.06 -7.29 -10.04
C GLU A 15 4.78 -8.24 -9.07
N VAL A 16 5.68 -7.72 -8.23
CA VAL A 16 6.36 -8.55 -7.22
C VAL A 16 5.46 -8.84 -6.02
N THR A 17 4.73 -7.86 -5.52
CA THR A 17 3.95 -7.98 -4.26
C THR A 17 2.55 -8.58 -4.43
N GLN A 18 1.88 -8.32 -5.56
CA GLN A 18 0.51 -8.75 -5.81
C GLN A 18 0.44 -9.97 -6.74
N ASN A 19 1.32 -10.06 -7.74
CA ASN A 19 1.31 -11.14 -8.72
C ASN A 19 2.32 -12.26 -8.40
N GLY A 20 3.12 -12.10 -7.33
CA GLY A 20 4.11 -13.10 -6.90
C GLY A 20 5.24 -13.36 -7.89
N ARG A 21 5.51 -12.43 -8.83
CA ARG A 21 6.58 -12.60 -9.82
C ARG A 21 7.95 -12.40 -9.18
N LEU A 22 8.93 -13.15 -9.66
CA LEU A 22 10.30 -13.04 -9.19
C LEU A 22 10.88 -11.68 -9.56
N MET A 23 11.63 -11.08 -8.63
CA MET A 23 12.26 -9.78 -8.80
C MET A 23 13.19 -9.73 -10.03
N PHE A 24 13.84 -10.86 -10.33
CA PHE A 24 14.70 -11.01 -11.51
C PHE A 24 13.91 -10.90 -12.81
N ASP A 25 12.75 -11.55 -12.91
CA ASP A 25 11.92 -11.54 -14.12
C ASP A 25 11.32 -10.15 -14.35
N VAL A 26 10.85 -9.50 -13.28
CA VAL A 26 10.35 -8.12 -13.34
C VAL A 26 11.47 -7.16 -13.75
N ALA A 27 12.67 -7.32 -13.21
CA ALA A 27 13.82 -6.49 -13.57
C ALA A 27 14.19 -6.64 -15.05
N ARG A 28 14.24 -7.89 -15.53
CA ARG A 28 14.55 -8.21 -16.94
C ARG A 28 13.47 -7.69 -17.90
N GLN A 29 12.19 -7.82 -17.56
CA GLN A 29 11.08 -7.35 -18.38
C GLN A 29 11.06 -5.82 -18.53
N HIS A 30 11.45 -5.11 -17.47
CA HIS A 30 11.44 -3.66 -17.43
C HIS A 30 12.78 -3.01 -17.78
N GLY A 31 13.81 -3.81 -18.11
CA GLY A 31 15.15 -3.31 -18.45
C GLY A 31 15.87 -2.61 -17.30
N ILE A 32 15.50 -2.94 -16.05
CA ILE A 32 16.06 -2.35 -14.83
C ILE A 32 16.89 -3.39 -14.08
N SER A 33 17.74 -2.94 -13.16
CA SER A 33 18.53 -3.87 -12.35
C SER A 33 17.69 -4.49 -11.22
N THR A 34 17.94 -5.75 -10.88
CA THR A 34 17.31 -6.42 -9.74
C THR A 34 17.54 -5.68 -8.42
N LYS A 35 18.71 -5.02 -8.29
CA LYS A 35 19.05 -4.15 -7.15
C LYS A 35 18.11 -2.95 -7.03
N GLN A 36 17.71 -2.37 -8.15
CA GLN A 36 16.78 -1.24 -8.19
C GLN A 36 15.36 -1.65 -7.80
N VAL A 37 14.90 -2.82 -8.27
CA VAL A 37 13.63 -3.43 -7.82
C VAL A 37 13.65 -3.70 -6.32
N TYR A 38 14.76 -4.23 -5.80
CA TYR A 38 14.95 -4.43 -4.35
C TYR A 38 14.88 -3.13 -3.55
N GLN A 39 15.58 -2.08 -3.98
CA GLN A 39 15.53 -0.78 -3.32
C GLN A 39 14.11 -0.19 -3.32
N TRP A 40 13.37 -0.33 -4.42
CA TRP A 40 12.01 0.16 -4.52
C TRP A 40 11.05 -0.57 -3.58
N LEU A 41 11.19 -1.88 -3.43
CA LEU A 41 10.41 -2.69 -2.50
C LEU A 41 10.75 -2.34 -1.05
N ALA A 42 12.04 -2.28 -0.71
CA ALA A 42 12.50 -1.93 0.63
C ALA A 42 11.99 -0.55 1.08
N GLN A 43 12.02 0.45 0.17
CA GLN A 43 11.48 1.79 0.43
C GLN A 43 9.94 1.81 0.49
N ASN A 44 9.26 0.95 -0.26
CA ASN A 44 7.79 0.89 -0.24
C ASN A 44 7.30 0.26 1.07
N GLU A 45 7.96 -0.80 1.56
CA GLU A 45 7.61 -1.40 2.85
C GLU A 45 7.77 -0.44 4.02
N THR A 46 8.83 0.38 4.03
CA THR A 46 9.07 1.39 5.07
C THR A 46 8.04 2.53 5.02
N THR A 47 7.54 2.89 3.84
CA THR A 47 6.61 4.03 3.68
C THR A 47 5.14 3.62 3.80
N SER A 48 4.76 2.42 3.34
CA SER A 48 3.37 1.96 3.30
C SER A 48 2.88 1.43 4.66
N ARG A 49 3.71 0.74 5.43
CA ARG A 49 3.31 0.19 6.74
C ARG A 49 2.78 1.24 7.74
N PRO A 50 3.45 2.39 7.97
CA PRO A 50 2.97 3.37 8.94
C PRO A 50 1.73 4.13 8.48
N ARG A 51 1.52 4.31 7.17
CA ARG A 51 0.33 4.99 6.64
C ARG A 51 -0.90 4.07 6.65
N GLN A 52 -0.71 2.82 6.27
CA GLN A 52 -1.80 1.83 6.24
C GLN A 52 -2.28 1.46 7.65
N SER A 53 -1.37 1.41 8.63
CA SER A 53 -1.75 1.22 10.04
C SER A 53 -2.53 2.41 10.60
N ARG A 54 -2.14 3.64 10.26
CA ARG A 54 -2.85 4.85 10.68
C ARG A 54 -4.26 4.93 10.09
N LEU A 55 -4.41 4.70 8.78
CA LEU A 55 -5.71 4.67 8.12
C LEU A 55 -6.62 3.57 8.67
N MET A 56 -6.05 2.41 8.99
CA MET A 56 -6.81 1.32 9.63
C MET A 56 -7.28 1.72 11.04
N GLY A 57 -6.43 2.39 11.81
CA GLY A 57 -6.79 2.93 13.13
C GLY A 57 -7.93 3.96 13.04
N GLU A 58 -7.84 4.89 12.10
CA GLU A 58 -8.87 5.91 11.85
C GLU A 58 -10.21 5.27 11.44
N LEU A 59 -10.18 4.26 10.57
CA LEU A 59 -11.37 3.52 10.16
C LEU A 59 -12.03 2.79 11.32
N LEU A 60 -11.22 2.19 12.21
CA LEU A 60 -11.71 1.49 13.40
C LEU A 60 -12.37 2.46 14.38
N GLN A 61 -11.78 3.64 14.58
CA GLN A 61 -12.34 4.69 15.42
C GLN A 61 -13.68 5.22 14.87
N LEU A 62 -13.75 5.46 13.56
CA LEU A 62 -14.98 5.88 12.89
C LEU A 62 -16.10 4.84 13.04
N GLN A 63 -15.78 3.56 12.85
CA GLN A 63 -16.75 2.47 13.04
C GLN A 63 -17.25 2.36 14.49
N GLN A 64 -16.39 2.60 15.48
CA GLN A 64 -16.80 2.64 16.89
C GLN A 64 -17.72 3.83 17.16
N ARG A 65 -17.41 5.00 16.62
CA ARG A 65 -18.23 6.20 16.81
C ARG A 65 -19.63 6.06 16.22
N ILE A 66 -19.73 5.50 15.01
CA ILE A 66 -21.04 5.20 14.38
C ILE A 66 -21.86 4.25 15.25
N ARG A 67 -21.22 3.21 15.81
CA ARG A 67 -21.89 2.26 16.71
C ARG A 67 -22.40 2.92 17.98
N GLN A 68 -21.59 3.77 18.63
CA GLN A 68 -22.01 4.52 19.82
C GLN A 68 -23.21 5.41 19.53
N LEU A 69 -23.14 6.21 18.47
CA LEU A 69 -24.23 7.11 18.10
C LEU A 69 -25.51 6.33 17.78
N SER A 70 -25.40 5.19 17.10
CA SER A 70 -26.56 4.33 16.81
C SER A 70 -27.21 3.77 18.08
N GLN A 71 -26.39 3.42 19.09
CA GLN A 71 -26.88 2.97 20.39
C GLN A 71 -27.56 4.09 21.18
N GLU A 72 -26.96 5.29 21.20
CA GLU A 72 -27.56 6.49 21.82
C GLU A 72 -28.92 6.82 21.18
N PHE A 73 -29.02 6.79 19.86
CA PHE A 73 -30.29 6.99 19.14
C PHE A 73 -31.34 5.92 19.46
N THR A 74 -30.92 4.69 19.73
CA THR A 74 -31.84 3.60 20.11
C THR A 74 -32.35 3.77 21.54
N LEU A 75 -31.55 4.34 22.44
CA LEU A 75 -31.92 4.58 23.85
C LEU A 75 -32.81 5.82 24.04
N ILE A 76 -32.75 6.78 23.11
CA ILE A 76 -33.56 8.01 23.15
C ILE A 76 -34.95 7.80 22.52
N ARG A 77 -35.15 6.71 21.77
CA ARG A 77 -36.42 6.35 21.12
C ARG A 77 -37.28 5.44 21.99
#